data_AF-A0AA90R4K1-F1
#
_entry.id   AF-A0AA90R4K1-F1
#
_cell.length_a   1.000
_cell.length_b   1.000
_cell.length_c   1.000
_cell.angle_alpha   90.00
_cell.angle_beta   90.00
_cell.angle_gamma   90.00
#
_symmetry.space_group_name_H-M   'P 1'
#
loop_
_entity.id
_entity.type
_entity.pdbx_description
1 polymer ?
#
loop_
_entity_poly.entity_id
_entity_poly.type
_entity_poly.pdbx_seq_one_letter_code
_entity_poly.pdbx_strand_id
1 'polypeptide(L)'
;ERKQIDAHGVKFDGDKVVVPVRDIDGKVWSAQSIRPGEDEGKTFEKGGRRSGNMHVIGDIKPGADVLVSEGYATGASLHQATGKPVVVAFDARNLDAVVDSVKSRHPTNPVHIMADNDKHSQQNVGVEKATAAAAKHQVGIAFPESKTPGKVSDFNDLHVREGLPAVK
;
A
#
# COMPACT_ATOMS: atom_id res chain seq x y z
N GLU A 1 3.76 10.66 -14.51
CA GLU A 1 4.52 11.85 -14.09
C GLU A 1 4.04 12.61 -12.84
N ARG A 2 2.77 12.62 -12.39
CA ARG A 2 2.41 13.26 -11.08
C ARG A 2 2.94 12.53 -9.85
N LYS A 3 2.89 11.20 -9.86
CA LYS A 3 3.23 10.35 -8.71
C LYS A 3 4.68 9.84 -8.71
N GLN A 4 5.44 10.08 -9.79
CA GLN A 4 6.83 9.63 -9.96
C GLN A 4 7.05 8.11 -9.73
N ILE A 5 6.02 7.31 -9.97
CA ILE A 5 6.05 5.86 -9.77
C ILE A 5 6.02 5.08 -11.08
N ASP A 6 6.59 3.88 -11.04
CA ASP A 6 6.49 2.87 -12.08
C ASP A 6 5.19 2.06 -11.98
N ALA A 7 4.81 1.46 -13.10
CA ALA A 7 3.62 0.63 -13.21
C ALA A 7 3.97 -0.85 -12.96
N HIS A 8 3.46 -1.41 -11.87
CA HIS A 8 3.73 -2.77 -11.40
C HIS A 8 2.44 -3.59 -11.32
N GLY A 9 2.30 -4.55 -12.24
CA GLY A 9 1.19 -5.50 -12.23
C GLY A 9 -0.19 -4.88 -12.47
N VAL A 10 -0.24 -3.66 -12.99
CA VAL A 10 -1.46 -2.92 -13.35
C VAL A 10 -1.74 -3.03 -14.84
N LYS A 11 -2.97 -2.68 -15.23
CA LYS A 11 -3.38 -2.49 -16.63
C LYS A 11 -3.78 -1.04 -16.87
N PHE A 12 -3.78 -0.62 -18.13
CA PHE A 12 -4.27 0.70 -18.52
C PHE A 12 -5.53 0.53 -19.37
N ASP A 13 -6.57 1.31 -19.06
CA ASP A 13 -7.83 1.37 -19.81
C ASP A 13 -8.16 2.85 -20.07
N GLY A 14 -7.81 3.32 -21.27
CA GLY A 14 -7.82 4.75 -21.59
C GLY A 14 -6.88 5.53 -20.67
N ASP A 15 -7.46 6.50 -19.95
CA ASP A 15 -6.76 7.33 -18.97
C ASP A 15 -6.63 6.66 -17.59
N LYS A 16 -7.32 5.54 -17.37
CA LYS A 16 -7.37 4.86 -16.06
C LYS A 16 -6.21 3.91 -15.86
N VAL A 17 -5.71 3.88 -14.64
CA VAL A 17 -4.89 2.78 -14.13
C VAL A 17 -5.80 1.78 -13.44
N VAL A 18 -5.76 0.53 -13.87
CA VAL A 18 -6.56 -0.57 -13.31
C VAL A 18 -5.65 -1.49 -12.51
N VAL A 19 -5.82 -1.46 -11.19
CA VAL A 19 -5.08 -2.28 -10.22
C VAL A 19 -5.92 -3.51 -9.87
N PRO A 20 -5.50 -4.73 -10.22
CA PRO A 20 -6.25 -5.94 -9.89
C PRO A 20 -6.24 -6.19 -8.37
N VAL A 21 -7.38 -6.59 -7.83
CA VAL A 21 -7.55 -7.01 -6.43
C VAL A 21 -7.58 -8.53 -6.41
N ARG A 22 -6.60 -9.13 -5.75
CA ARG A 22 -6.36 -10.58 -5.75
C ARG A 22 -6.31 -11.14 -4.33
N ASP A 23 -6.59 -12.42 -4.18
CA ASP A 23 -6.20 -13.11 -2.94
C ASP A 23 -4.68 -13.38 -2.92
N ILE A 24 -4.19 -13.92 -1.80
CA ILE A 24 -2.78 -14.22 -1.58
C ILE A 24 -2.20 -15.23 -2.59
N ASP A 25 -3.04 -16.07 -3.20
CA ASP A 25 -2.64 -17.05 -4.22
C ASP A 25 -2.74 -16.48 -5.65
N GLY A 26 -3.11 -15.20 -5.79
CA GLY A 26 -3.10 -14.46 -7.06
C GLY A 26 -4.40 -14.53 -7.85
N LYS A 27 -5.46 -15.17 -7.34
CA LYS A 27 -6.77 -15.19 -8.01
C LYS A 27 -7.43 -13.82 -7.92
N VAL A 28 -7.89 -13.30 -9.06
CA VAL A 28 -8.56 -12.00 -9.15
C VAL A 28 -9.99 -12.09 -8.64
N TRP A 29 -10.38 -11.14 -7.79
CA TRP A 29 -11.71 -11.04 -7.19
C TRP A 29 -12.40 -9.68 -7.41
N SER A 30 -11.63 -8.66 -7.79
CA SER A 30 -12.10 -7.32 -8.11
C SER A 30 -11.00 -6.55 -8.85
N ALA A 31 -11.24 -5.29 -9.18
CA ALA A 31 -10.23 -4.33 -9.61
C ALA A 31 -10.53 -2.93 -9.04
N GLN A 32 -9.48 -2.19 -8.73
CA GLN A 32 -9.53 -0.75 -8.45
C GLN A 32 -9.19 0.01 -9.73
N SER A 33 -10.08 0.88 -10.18
CA SER A 33 -9.80 1.85 -11.24
C SER A 33 -9.41 3.17 -10.63
N ILE A 34 -8.30 3.74 -11.08
CA ILE A 34 -7.78 5.03 -10.64
C ILE A 34 -7.76 5.97 -11.85
N ARG A 35 -8.53 7.05 -11.80
CA ARG A 35 -8.43 8.18 -12.74
C ARG A 35 -7.34 9.14 -12.27
N PRO A 36 -6.23 9.29 -13.00
CA PRO A 36 -5.17 10.22 -12.65
C PRO A 36 -5.69 11.66 -12.66
N GLY A 37 -5.29 12.47 -11.68
CA GLY A 37 -5.66 13.89 -11.64
C GLY A 37 -6.91 14.21 -10.82
N GLU A 38 -7.74 13.21 -10.53
CA GLU A 38 -8.94 13.37 -9.70
C GLU A 38 -8.69 12.87 -8.27
N ASP A 39 -8.91 13.72 -7.26
CA ASP A 39 -8.68 13.35 -5.86
C ASP A 39 -9.67 12.26 -5.38
N GLU A 40 -10.89 12.21 -5.95
CA GLU A 40 -11.89 11.15 -5.73
C GLU A 40 -11.96 10.13 -6.88
N GLY A 41 -10.94 10.07 -7.75
CA GLY A 41 -10.93 9.26 -8.97
C GLY A 41 -10.77 7.75 -8.77
N LYS A 42 -10.83 7.23 -7.53
CA LYS A 42 -10.59 5.82 -7.21
C LYS A 42 -11.90 5.07 -6.99
N THR A 43 -12.17 4.08 -7.83
CA THR A 43 -13.40 3.28 -7.77
C THR A 43 -13.08 1.79 -7.80
N PHE A 44 -14.00 0.96 -7.29
CA PHE A 44 -13.88 -0.50 -7.33
C PHE A 44 -15.03 -1.11 -8.12
N GLU A 45 -14.78 -2.28 -8.70
CA GLU A 45 -15.83 -3.07 -9.34
C GLU A 45 -16.97 -3.41 -8.36
N LYS A 46 -18.21 -3.20 -8.81
CA LYS A 46 -19.41 -3.49 -8.02
C LYS A 46 -19.52 -5.00 -7.76
N GLY A 47 -19.70 -5.38 -6.50
CA GLY A 47 -19.82 -6.78 -6.08
C GLY A 47 -18.49 -7.53 -5.94
N GLY A 48 -17.35 -6.86 -6.15
CA GLY A 48 -16.04 -7.43 -5.94
C GLY A 48 -15.71 -7.69 -4.46
N ARG A 49 -14.82 -8.64 -4.18
CA ARG A 49 -14.36 -8.94 -2.82
C ARG A 49 -13.08 -8.17 -2.52
N ARG A 50 -13.12 -7.30 -1.51
CA ARG A 50 -11.96 -6.48 -1.08
C ARG A 50 -11.33 -6.95 0.23
N SER A 51 -12.15 -7.33 1.20
CA SER A 51 -11.65 -7.75 2.51
C SER A 51 -10.73 -8.97 2.37
N GLY A 52 -9.51 -8.87 2.90
CA GLY A 52 -8.46 -9.88 2.80
C GLY A 52 -7.77 -9.98 1.44
N ASN A 53 -8.26 -9.26 0.42
CA ASN A 53 -7.66 -9.22 -0.90
C ASN A 53 -6.80 -7.97 -1.08
N MET A 54 -5.83 -8.07 -1.98
CA MET A 54 -4.67 -7.19 -2.06
C MET A 54 -4.10 -7.13 -3.47
N HIS A 55 -3.12 -6.27 -3.69
CA HIS A 55 -2.26 -6.31 -4.87
C HIS A 55 -0.81 -6.48 -4.44
N VAL A 56 -0.02 -7.27 -5.17
CA VAL A 56 1.39 -7.52 -4.84
C VAL A 56 2.27 -6.87 -5.90
N ILE A 57 3.22 -6.09 -5.44
CA ILE A 57 4.29 -5.47 -6.22
C ILE A 57 5.60 -6.21 -5.90
N GLY A 58 6.28 -6.69 -6.93
CA GLY A 58 7.46 -7.54 -6.77
C GLY A 58 7.13 -8.98 -6.35
N ASP A 59 8.15 -9.74 -5.94
CA ASP A 59 8.03 -11.16 -5.58
C ASP A 59 8.32 -11.39 -4.10
N ILE A 60 7.40 -12.03 -3.39
CA ILE A 60 7.59 -12.44 -1.99
C ILE A 60 8.44 -13.71 -1.96
N LYS A 61 9.74 -13.55 -1.76
CA LYS A 61 10.69 -14.67 -1.58
C LYS A 61 10.76 -15.09 -0.11
N PRO A 62 11.00 -16.38 0.20
CA PRO A 62 11.13 -16.84 1.59
C PRO A 62 12.17 -16.02 2.38
N GLY A 63 11.78 -15.54 3.55
CA GLY A 63 12.64 -14.79 4.48
C GLY A 63 12.92 -13.33 4.10
N ALA A 64 12.42 -12.83 2.97
CA ALA A 64 12.51 -11.42 2.61
C ALA A 64 11.55 -10.57 3.47
N ASP A 65 11.94 -9.33 3.78
CA ASP A 65 11.02 -8.34 4.35
C ASP A 65 9.86 -8.07 3.37
N VAL A 66 8.63 -8.13 3.87
CA VAL A 66 7.41 -7.77 3.13
C VAL A 66 6.85 -6.47 3.70
N LEU A 67 6.67 -5.48 2.84
CA LEU A 67 6.03 -4.23 3.22
C LEU A 67 4.54 -4.28 2.92
N VAL A 68 3.70 -3.65 3.74
CA VAL A 68 2.25 -3.53 3.51
C VAL A 68 1.89 -2.05 3.45
N SER A 69 1.25 -1.61 2.38
CA SER A 69 0.80 -0.21 2.21
C SER A 69 -0.71 -0.13 1.99
N GLU A 70 -1.33 1.02 2.26
CA GLU A 70 -2.74 1.25 1.93
C GLU A 70 -2.93 1.50 0.43
N GLY A 71 -2.24 2.51 -0.10
CA GLY A 71 -2.37 2.92 -1.49
C GLY A 71 -1.39 2.24 -2.45
N TYR A 72 -1.81 2.08 -3.71
CA TYR A 72 -0.95 1.57 -4.78
C TYR A 72 0.26 2.49 -5.03
N ALA A 73 0.06 3.81 -5.05
CA ALA A 73 1.15 4.76 -5.29
C ALA A 73 2.20 4.74 -4.17
N THR A 74 1.74 4.67 -2.92
CA THR A 74 2.58 4.45 -1.73
C THR A 74 3.39 3.16 -1.89
N GLY A 75 2.72 2.06 -2.28
CA GLY A 75 3.37 0.77 -2.46
C GLY A 75 4.43 0.75 -3.57
N ALA A 76 4.15 1.38 -4.71
CA ALA A 76 5.11 1.50 -5.81
C ALA A 76 6.33 2.35 -5.40
N SER A 77 6.12 3.47 -4.68
CA SER A 77 7.22 4.28 -4.15
C SER A 77 8.13 3.50 -3.19
N LEU A 78 7.53 2.72 -2.29
CA LEU A 78 8.26 1.84 -1.37
C LEU A 78 9.08 0.78 -2.12
N HIS A 79 8.47 0.15 -3.13
CA HIS A 79 9.16 -0.85 -3.96
C HIS A 79 10.34 -0.23 -4.72
N GLN A 80 10.14 0.92 -5.37
CA GLN A 80 11.19 1.62 -6.10
C GLN A 80 12.34 2.07 -5.19
N ALA A 81 12.05 2.50 -3.96
CA ALA A 81 13.08 2.97 -3.03
C ALA A 81 13.89 1.82 -2.41
N THR A 82 13.24 0.68 -2.14
CA THR A 82 13.82 -0.39 -1.31
C THR A 82 14.14 -1.68 -2.06
N GLY A 83 13.48 -1.91 -3.21
CA GLY A 83 13.49 -3.19 -3.93
C GLY A 83 12.72 -4.32 -3.23
N LYS A 84 12.08 -4.06 -2.07
CA LYS A 84 11.35 -5.07 -1.29
C LYS A 84 9.96 -5.34 -1.88
N PRO A 85 9.41 -6.56 -1.78
CA PRO A 85 8.03 -6.81 -2.17
C PRO A 85 7.05 -6.00 -1.31
N VAL A 86 6.01 -5.46 -1.95
CA VAL A 86 5.00 -4.64 -1.28
C VAL A 86 3.61 -5.18 -1.56
N VAL A 87 2.83 -5.34 -0.49
CA VAL A 87 1.44 -5.75 -0.52
C VAL A 87 0.55 -4.52 -0.31
N VAL A 88 -0.28 -4.20 -1.29
CA VAL A 88 -1.22 -3.07 -1.25
C VAL A 88 -2.56 -3.55 -0.73
N ALA A 89 -2.96 -3.05 0.43
CA ALA A 89 -4.21 -3.41 1.12
C ALA A 89 -5.43 -2.60 0.65
N PHE A 90 -5.22 -1.55 -0.15
CA PHE A 90 -6.22 -0.65 -0.72
C PHE A 90 -6.95 0.30 0.25
N ASP A 91 -7.03 -0.01 1.54
CA ASP A 91 -7.72 0.79 2.56
C ASP A 91 -7.21 0.41 3.97
N ALA A 92 -7.07 1.38 4.88
CA ALA A 92 -6.70 1.19 6.28
C ALA A 92 -7.47 0.05 6.98
N ARG A 93 -8.77 -0.08 6.72
CA ARG A 93 -9.65 -1.07 7.37
C ARG A 93 -9.39 -2.49 6.85
N ASN A 94 -8.69 -2.63 5.72
CA ASN A 94 -8.31 -3.93 5.17
C ASN A 94 -6.93 -4.41 5.65
N LEU A 95 -6.14 -3.53 6.30
CA LEU A 95 -4.79 -3.86 6.77
C LEU A 95 -4.76 -5.13 7.64
N ASP A 96 -5.68 -5.25 8.60
CA ASP A 96 -5.74 -6.42 9.48
C ASP A 96 -5.91 -7.74 8.72
N ALA A 97 -6.88 -7.80 7.80
CA ALA A 97 -7.16 -9.01 7.03
C ALA A 97 -6.06 -9.35 6.03
N VAL A 98 -5.41 -8.34 5.45
CA VAL A 98 -4.29 -8.52 4.51
C VAL A 98 -3.03 -8.99 5.25
N VAL A 99 -2.70 -8.38 6.39
CA VAL A 99 -1.56 -8.81 7.21
C VAL A 99 -1.75 -10.26 7.69
N ASP A 100 -2.96 -10.61 8.13
CA ASP A 100 -3.31 -11.98 8.51
C ASP A 100 -3.09 -12.98 7.35
N SER A 101 -3.55 -12.62 6.15
CA SER A 101 -3.39 -13.44 4.94
C SER A 101 -1.92 -13.63 4.56
N VAL A 102 -1.13 -12.55 4.60
CA VAL A 102 0.31 -12.60 4.31
C VAL A 102 1.05 -13.44 5.35
N LYS A 103 0.80 -13.24 6.64
CA LYS A 103 1.44 -13.99 7.73
C LYS A 103 1.09 -15.48 7.67
N SER A 104 -0.16 -15.81 7.35
CA SER A 104 -0.61 -17.19 7.22
C SER A 104 0.08 -17.92 6.07
N ARG A 105 0.24 -17.23 4.92
CA ARG A 105 0.86 -17.82 3.73
C ARG A 105 2.39 -17.82 3.75
N HIS A 106 2.98 -16.81 4.37
CA HIS A 106 4.43 -16.56 4.45
C HIS A 106 4.89 -16.38 5.90
N PRO A 107 4.77 -17.43 6.74
CA PRO A 107 4.97 -17.31 8.20
C PRO A 107 6.39 -16.92 8.60
N THR A 108 7.38 -17.20 7.77
CA THR A 108 8.80 -16.91 8.03
C THR A 108 9.23 -15.53 7.55
N ASN A 109 8.38 -14.81 6.82
CA ASN A 109 8.71 -13.49 6.29
C ASN A 109 8.44 -12.41 7.36
N PRO A 110 9.41 -11.54 7.67
CA PRO A 110 9.13 -10.34 8.43
C PRO A 110 8.15 -9.45 7.66
N VAL A 111 7.16 -8.90 8.37
CA VAL A 111 6.14 -8.02 7.79
C VAL A 111 6.23 -6.66 8.47
N HIS A 112 6.09 -5.59 7.68
CA HIS A 112 6.10 -4.21 8.18
C HIS A 112 4.98 -3.41 7.52
N ILE A 113 4.12 -2.77 8.31
CA ILE A 113 3.07 -1.89 7.83
C ILE A 113 3.64 -0.49 7.61
N MET A 114 3.56 0.00 6.38
CA MET A 114 3.99 1.34 5.98
C MET A 114 2.75 2.22 5.91
N ALA A 115 2.38 2.78 7.06
CA ALA A 115 1.06 3.38 7.29
C ALA A 115 1.00 4.84 6.83
N ASP A 116 -0.15 5.24 6.30
CA ASP A 116 -0.42 6.64 6.03
C ASP A 116 -0.63 7.37 7.37
N ASN A 117 -0.15 8.60 7.45
CA ASN A 117 -0.16 9.45 8.64
C ASN A 117 -0.69 10.85 8.30
N ASP A 118 -2.01 10.98 8.10
CA ASP A 118 -2.63 12.29 7.92
C ASP A 118 -2.85 12.99 9.28
N LYS A 119 -1.81 13.69 9.73
CA LYS A 119 -1.81 14.49 10.96
C LYS A 119 -2.81 15.66 10.96
N HIS A 120 -3.40 15.97 9.81
CA HIS A 120 -4.35 17.07 9.65
C HIS A 120 -5.81 16.60 9.62
N SER A 121 -6.05 15.29 9.58
CA SER A 121 -7.40 14.73 9.70
C SER A 121 -7.91 14.80 11.14
N GLN A 122 -9.23 14.97 11.31
CA GLN A 122 -9.88 14.87 12.63
C GLN A 122 -9.68 13.48 13.26
N GLN A 123 -9.59 12.44 12.43
CA GLN A 123 -9.27 11.08 12.85
C GLN A 123 -8.23 10.48 11.90
N ASN A 124 -7.09 10.08 12.46
CA ASN A 124 -6.00 9.47 11.70
C ASN A 124 -6.21 7.95 11.60
N VAL A 125 -7.19 7.56 10.77
CA VAL A 125 -7.63 6.15 10.62
C VAL A 125 -6.49 5.26 10.13
N GLY A 126 -5.60 5.74 9.26
CA GLY A 126 -4.43 5.00 8.80
C GLY A 126 -3.54 4.57 9.95
N VAL A 127 -3.11 5.53 10.79
CA VAL A 127 -2.33 5.24 12.01
C VAL A 127 -3.07 4.33 12.97
N GLU A 128 -4.36 4.58 13.24
CA GLU A 128 -5.16 3.78 14.17
C GLU A 128 -5.24 2.31 13.74
N LYS A 129 -5.62 2.05 12.47
CA LYS A 129 -5.79 0.68 11.96
C LYS A 129 -4.46 -0.02 11.77
N ALA A 130 -3.43 0.68 11.30
CA ALA A 130 -2.10 0.11 11.18
C ALA A 130 -1.53 -0.27 12.56
N THR A 131 -1.66 0.58 13.56
CA THR A 131 -1.18 0.29 14.93
C THR A 131 -1.91 -0.91 15.53
N ALA A 132 -3.23 -0.98 15.36
CA ALA A 132 -4.02 -2.12 15.84
C ALA A 132 -3.62 -3.44 15.15
N ALA A 133 -3.46 -3.43 13.82
CA ALA A 133 -3.02 -4.60 13.06
C ALA A 133 -1.58 -5.01 13.43
N ALA A 134 -0.67 -4.04 13.57
CA ALA A 134 0.72 -4.28 13.96
C ALA A 134 0.81 -4.95 15.34
N ALA A 135 0.06 -4.47 16.32
CA ALA A 135 0.00 -5.06 17.64
C ALA A 135 -0.60 -6.47 17.64
N LYS A 136 -1.72 -6.67 16.92
CA LYS A 136 -2.40 -7.97 16.83
C LYS A 136 -1.53 -9.06 16.20
N HIS A 137 -0.81 -8.72 15.12
CA HIS A 137 -0.01 -9.68 14.35
C HIS A 137 1.48 -9.70 14.70
N GLN A 138 1.89 -8.83 15.65
CA GLN A 138 3.28 -8.67 16.09
C GLN A 138 4.23 -8.36 14.91
N VAL A 139 3.85 -7.39 14.08
CA VAL A 139 4.59 -6.96 12.89
C VAL A 139 5.12 -5.54 13.06
N GLY A 140 6.13 -5.16 12.27
CA GLY A 140 6.68 -3.80 12.28
C GLY A 140 5.68 -2.76 11.77
N ILE A 141 5.89 -1.51 12.14
CA ILE A 141 5.14 -0.36 11.62
C ILE A 141 6.08 0.84 11.43
N ALA A 142 5.88 1.58 10.35
CA ALA A 142 6.57 2.82 10.07
C ALA A 142 5.62 3.85 9.43
N PHE A 143 5.96 5.13 9.59
CA PHE A 143 5.20 6.26 9.07
C PHE A 143 6.11 7.14 8.21
N PRO A 144 5.56 7.89 7.24
CA PRO A 144 6.37 8.82 6.46
C PRO A 144 6.85 9.97 7.34
N GLU A 145 8.16 10.19 7.38
CA GLU A 145 8.79 11.26 8.14
C GLU A 145 9.53 12.22 7.21
N SER A 146 9.18 13.49 7.36
CA SER A 146 9.71 14.58 6.57
C SER A 146 10.82 15.32 7.31
N LYS A 147 11.87 15.73 6.59
CA LYS A 147 12.85 16.70 7.12
C LYS A 147 12.42 18.15 6.94
N THR A 148 11.41 18.41 6.10
CA THR A 148 10.94 19.76 5.76
C THR A 148 9.53 20.03 6.30
N PRO A 149 9.21 21.27 6.73
CA PRO A 149 7.84 21.63 7.07
C PRO A 149 6.90 21.48 5.85
N GLY A 150 5.72 20.92 6.07
CA GLY A 150 4.68 20.77 5.05
C GLY A 150 3.93 19.45 5.15
N LYS A 151 2.79 19.34 4.48
CA LYS A 151 1.93 18.15 4.52
C LYS A 151 2.60 16.99 3.78
N VAL A 152 3.00 15.96 4.52
CA VAL A 152 3.30 14.62 4.01
C VAL A 152 2.43 13.65 4.78
N SER A 153 1.52 13.01 4.06
CA SER A 153 0.55 12.07 4.62
C SER A 153 0.92 10.63 4.30
N ASP A 154 1.52 10.36 3.15
CA ASP A 154 1.93 9.01 2.76
C ASP A 154 3.39 8.96 2.28
N PHE A 155 3.96 7.76 2.12
CA PHE A 155 5.33 7.60 1.62
C PHE A 155 5.50 8.05 0.16
N ASN A 156 4.43 8.12 -0.62
CA ASN A 156 4.49 8.67 -1.97
C ASN A 156 4.58 10.21 -1.95
N ASP A 157 3.94 10.91 -1.02
CA ASP A 157 4.12 12.34 -0.82
C ASP A 157 5.57 12.63 -0.43
N LEU A 158 6.13 11.81 0.46
CA LEU A 158 7.54 11.89 0.86
C LEU A 158 8.47 11.67 -0.35
N HIS A 159 8.19 10.64 -1.15
CA HIS A 159 8.92 10.37 -2.40
C HIS A 159 8.88 11.56 -3.34
N VAL A 160 7.69 12.06 -3.68
CA VAL A 160 7.53 13.14 -4.67
C VAL A 160 8.23 14.42 -4.20
N ARG A 161 8.24 14.68 -2.88
CA ARG A 161 8.80 15.92 -2.33
C ARG A 161 10.30 15.85 -2.06
N GLU A 162 10.79 14.74 -1.52
CA GLU A 162 12.16 14.61 -1.00
C GLU A 162 12.99 13.52 -1.71
N GLY A 163 12.38 12.83 -2.68
CA GLY A 163 13.02 11.79 -3.50
C GLY A 163 13.01 10.39 -2.85
N LEU A 164 13.33 9.37 -3.66
CA LEU A 164 13.44 7.97 -3.21
C LEU A 164 14.36 7.77 -2.00
N PRO A 165 15.51 8.47 -1.85
CA PRO A 165 16.37 8.30 -0.68
C PRO A 165 15.72 8.63 0.65
N ALA A 166 14.67 9.48 0.68
CA ALA A 166 13.95 9.80 1.91
C ALA A 166 12.97 8.69 2.33
N VAL A 167 12.61 7.79 1.40
CA VAL A 167 11.65 6.69 1.61
C VAL A 167 12.34 5.42 2.13
N LYS A 168 13.63 5.25 1.83
CA LYS A 168 14.42 4.04 2.09
C LYS A 168 14.80 3.89 3.57
#